data_AF-A0A6P6C5N1-F1
#
_entry.id   AF-A0A6P6C5N1-F1
#
_cell.length_a   1.000
_cell.length_b   1.000
_cell.length_c   1.000
_cell.angle_alpha   90.00
_cell.angle_beta   90.00
_cell.angle_gamma   90.00
#
_symmetry.space_group_name_H-M   'P 1'
#
loop_
_entity.id
_entity.type
_entity.pdbx_description
1 polymer ?
#
loop_
_entity_poly.entity_id
_entity_poly.type
_entity_poly.pdbx_seq_one_letter_code
_entity_poly.pdbx_strand_id
1 'polypeptide(L)'
;MPVNVKFLVEGMEEAGSPALEELVRREKDRFFSSVDYIVISDNLWISQRKPALIYGTRGNSYFTVEVKCRDQDFHSGTFGGILNEPMADLVALLGNVLLHLTSQTSGNLLRYSFSRLSVSLLPWFPSQH
;
A
#
# COMPACT_ATOMS: atom_id res chain seq x y z
N MET A 1 7.01 20.07 -33.82
CA MET A 1 7.13 18.95 -32.88
C MET A 1 6.85 17.67 -33.66
N PRO A 2 7.70 16.63 -33.61
CA PRO A 2 7.58 15.46 -34.48
C PRO A 2 6.45 14.49 -34.09
N VAL A 3 5.86 14.67 -32.89
CA VAL A 3 4.81 13.81 -32.34
C VAL A 3 3.72 14.63 -31.66
N ASN A 4 2.51 14.08 -31.61
CA ASN A 4 1.41 14.60 -30.80
C ASN A 4 1.57 14.11 -29.35
N VAL A 5 1.39 15.00 -28.38
CA VAL A 5 1.54 14.67 -26.95
C VAL A 5 0.22 14.92 -26.24
N LYS A 6 -0.24 13.93 -25.47
CA LYS A 6 -1.36 14.04 -24.54
C LYS A 6 -0.85 13.87 -23.13
N PHE A 7 -1.24 14.76 -22.24
CA PHE A 7 -0.88 14.69 -20.83
C PHE A 7 -2.04 14.14 -20.03
N LEU A 8 -1.73 13.16 -19.17
CA LEU A 8 -2.61 12.67 -18.13
C LEU A 8 -1.88 12.91 -16.81
N VAL A 9 -2.38 13.86 -16.03
CA VAL A 9 -1.84 14.20 -14.71
C VAL A 9 -2.89 13.81 -13.69
N GLU A 10 -2.50 12.98 -12.74
CA GLU A 10 -3.37 12.50 -11.68
C GLU A 10 -2.72 12.81 -10.32
N GLY A 11 -3.51 12.93 -9.26
CA GLY A 11 -3.04 13.43 -7.95
C GLY A 11 -3.27 12.45 -6.80
N MET A 12 -3.79 11.26 -7.07
CA MET A 12 -4.17 10.26 -6.07
C MET A 12 -3.30 9.00 -6.15
N GLU A 13 -2.14 9.06 -6.82
CA GLU A 13 -1.21 7.94 -6.98
C GLU A 13 -0.85 7.31 -5.62
N GLU A 14 -0.47 8.16 -4.67
CA GLU A 14 -0.11 7.78 -3.28
C GLU A 14 -1.28 7.20 -2.46
N ALA A 15 -2.52 7.36 -2.96
CA ALA A 15 -3.74 6.81 -2.37
C ALA A 15 -4.29 5.60 -3.16
N GLY A 16 -3.56 5.10 -4.15
CA GLY A 16 -3.91 3.94 -4.97
C GLY A 16 -4.75 4.24 -6.21
N SER A 17 -4.80 5.49 -6.66
CA SER A 17 -5.40 5.90 -7.94
C SER A 17 -6.86 5.43 -8.17
N PRO A 18 -7.79 5.56 -7.21
CA PRO A 18 -9.09 4.88 -7.26
C PRO A 18 -9.96 5.26 -8.46
N ALA A 19 -9.81 6.48 -9.01
CA ALA A 19 -10.59 6.97 -10.14
C ALA A 19 -9.89 6.82 -11.50
N LEU A 20 -8.59 6.49 -11.51
CA LEU A 20 -7.78 6.45 -12.73
C LEU A 20 -8.21 5.30 -13.64
N GLU A 21 -8.46 4.12 -13.07
CA GLU A 21 -8.90 2.95 -13.83
C GLU A 21 -10.22 3.22 -14.56
N GLU A 22 -11.19 3.82 -13.87
CA GLU A 22 -12.49 4.17 -14.44
C GLU A 22 -12.36 5.25 -15.54
N LEU A 23 -11.52 6.25 -15.32
CA LEU A 23 -11.22 7.28 -16.32
C LEU A 23 -10.63 6.67 -17.60
N VAL A 24 -9.65 5.77 -17.46
CA VAL A 24 -9.01 5.10 -18.60
C VAL A 24 -10.02 4.27 -19.38
N ARG A 25 -10.90 3.53 -18.69
CA ARG A 25 -11.96 2.75 -19.35
C ARG A 25 -12.95 3.65 -20.10
N ARG A 26 -13.42 4.72 -19.47
CA ARG A 26 -14.39 5.65 -20.06
C ARG A 26 -13.85 6.39 -21.27
N GLU A 27 -12.59 6.83 -21.21
CA GLU A 27 -11.99 7.66 -22.25
C GLU A 27 -11.17 6.87 -23.29
N LYS A 28 -11.16 5.53 -23.20
CA LYS A 28 -10.41 4.64 -24.08
C LYS A 28 -10.64 4.94 -25.56
N ASP A 29 -11.90 5.04 -25.96
CA ASP A 29 -12.30 5.28 -27.35
C ASP A 29 -12.46 6.78 -27.68
N ARG A 30 -12.13 7.66 -26.72
CA ARG A 30 -12.23 9.13 -26.86
C ARG A 30 -10.86 9.77 -26.73
N PHE A 31 -10.49 10.23 -25.53
CA PHE A 31 -9.22 10.89 -25.28
C PHE A 31 -8.01 10.02 -25.64
N PHE A 32 -8.10 8.70 -25.42
CA PHE A 32 -6.99 7.78 -25.69
C PHE A 32 -7.03 7.12 -27.09
N SER A 33 -8.06 7.39 -27.90
CA SER A 33 -8.28 6.70 -29.18
C SER A 33 -7.13 6.79 -30.19
N SER A 34 -6.36 7.89 -30.14
CA SER A 34 -5.26 8.17 -31.06
C SER A 34 -3.87 8.04 -30.39
N VAL A 35 -3.75 7.27 -29.31
CA VAL A 35 -2.49 7.10 -28.56
C VAL A 35 -1.80 5.81 -28.99
N ASP A 36 -0.61 5.93 -29.57
CA ASP A 36 0.20 4.77 -29.99
C ASP A 36 1.14 4.26 -28.89
N TYR A 37 1.64 5.17 -28.04
CA TYR A 37 2.62 4.88 -27.00
C TYR A 37 2.29 5.58 -25.69
N ILE A 38 2.54 4.91 -24.58
CA ILE A 38 2.39 5.44 -23.23
C ILE A 38 3.78 5.48 -22.59
N VAL A 39 4.13 6.64 -22.03
CA VAL A 39 5.39 6.83 -21.31
C VAL A 39 5.05 7.31 -19.90
N ILE A 40 5.57 6.59 -18.90
CA ILE A 40 5.43 6.92 -17.48
C ILE A 40 6.83 7.16 -16.94
N SER A 41 7.05 8.33 -16.34
CA SER A 41 8.34 8.73 -15.76
C SER A 41 8.18 8.95 -14.25
N ASP A 42 7.95 7.86 -13.54
CA ASP A 42 7.72 7.86 -12.09
C ASP A 42 8.60 6.84 -11.36
N ASN A 43 9.78 6.57 -11.92
CA ASN A 43 10.70 5.60 -11.33
C ASN A 43 12.11 6.15 -11.26
N LEU A 44 12.84 5.71 -10.25
CA LEU A 44 14.23 6.10 -10.01
C LEU A 44 15.21 5.20 -10.77
N TRP A 45 16.37 5.76 -11.10
CA TRP A 45 17.47 4.98 -11.64
C TRP A 45 18.10 4.13 -10.54
N ILE A 46 18.36 2.86 -10.84
CA ILE A 46 19.05 1.93 -9.92
C ILE A 46 20.50 2.39 -9.67
N SER A 47 21.11 3.05 -10.65
CA SER A 47 22.49 3.54 -10.56
C SER A 47 22.57 5.01 -10.94
N GLN A 48 23.45 5.75 -10.26
CA GLN A 48 23.76 7.15 -10.60
C GLN A 48 24.56 7.29 -11.91
N ARG A 49 25.16 6.20 -12.42
CA ARG A 49 26.05 6.23 -13.60
C ARG A 49 25.41 5.69 -14.87
N LYS A 50 24.29 4.97 -14.77
CA LYS A 50 23.65 4.31 -15.91
C LYS A 50 22.14 4.56 -15.85
N PRO A 51 21.54 5.09 -16.92
CA PRO A 51 20.09 5.20 -17.00
C PRO A 51 19.47 3.81 -17.03
N ALA A 52 18.30 3.67 -16.41
CA ALA A 52 17.54 2.43 -16.37
C ALA A 52 16.26 2.58 -17.20
N LEU A 53 15.94 1.57 -18.00
CA LEU A 53 14.61 1.40 -18.60
C LEU A 53 13.86 0.35 -17.80
N ILE A 54 12.75 0.77 -17.18
CA ILE A 54 11.93 -0.11 -16.35
C ILE A 54 10.78 -0.63 -17.20
N TYR A 55 10.72 -1.95 -17.35
CA TYR A 55 9.70 -2.64 -18.16
C TYR A 55 8.60 -3.28 -17.31
N GLY A 56 8.67 -3.14 -15.98
CA GLY A 56 7.67 -3.70 -15.08
C GLY A 56 7.86 -3.24 -13.64
N THR A 57 6.74 -3.11 -12.95
CA THR A 57 6.65 -2.84 -11.52
C THR A 57 6.02 -4.05 -10.82
N ARG A 58 6.27 -4.21 -9.52
CA ARG A 58 5.58 -5.23 -8.73
C ARG A 58 4.21 -4.70 -8.32
N GLY A 59 3.22 -5.59 -8.30
CA GLY A 59 1.96 -5.30 -7.65
C GLY A 59 2.14 -5.06 -6.16
N ASN A 60 1.22 -4.31 -5.58
CA ASN A 60 1.21 -3.98 -4.17
C ASN A 60 -0.12 -4.38 -3.55
N SER A 61 -0.09 -4.91 -2.33
CA SER A 61 -1.28 -5.33 -1.59
C SER A 61 -1.22 -4.77 -0.18
N TYR A 62 -2.23 -3.98 0.15
CA TYR A 62 -2.38 -3.35 1.46
C TYR A 62 -3.28 -4.20 2.34
N PHE A 63 -2.83 -4.48 3.57
CA PHE A 63 -3.60 -5.20 4.58
C PHE A 63 -3.62 -4.38 5.87
N THR A 64 -4.79 -4.34 6.51
CA THR A 64 -4.97 -3.73 7.84
C THR A 64 -5.28 -4.84 8.82
N VAL A 65 -4.51 -4.90 9.92
CA VAL A 65 -4.74 -5.82 11.03
C VAL A 65 -5.22 -5.01 12.22
N GLU A 66 -6.47 -5.23 12.62
CA GLU A 66 -7.07 -4.58 13.78
C GLU A 66 -7.24 -5.61 14.90
N VAL A 67 -6.67 -5.32 16.07
CA VAL A 67 -6.80 -6.14 17.27
C VAL A 67 -7.49 -5.32 18.34
N LYS A 68 -8.73 -5.66 18.64
CA LYS A 68 -9.52 -5.02 19.69
C LYS A 68 -9.66 -5.97 20.88
N CYS A 69 -9.10 -5.56 22.02
CA CYS A 69 -9.26 -6.34 23.26
C CYS A 69 -10.44 -5.85 24.11
N ARG A 70 -10.63 -4.52 24.26
CA ARG A 70 -11.69 -3.91 25.07
C ARG A 70 -12.12 -2.54 24.50
N ASP A 71 -13.17 -1.96 25.09
CA ASP A 71 -13.77 -0.69 24.67
C ASP A 71 -13.14 0.56 25.29
N GLN A 72 -12.14 0.41 26.18
CA GLN A 72 -11.48 1.52 26.87
C GLN A 72 -10.00 1.24 27.11
N ASP A 73 -9.19 2.30 27.12
CA ASP A 73 -7.77 2.24 27.43
C ASP A 73 -7.53 2.11 28.94
N PHE A 74 -6.53 1.32 29.33
CA PHE A 74 -6.18 1.07 30.73
C PHE A 74 -4.74 1.50 31.04
N HIS A 75 -4.51 1.95 32.28
CA HIS A 75 -3.17 2.29 32.75
C HIS A 75 -2.33 1.02 32.88
N SER A 76 -1.26 0.94 32.09
CA SER A 76 -0.37 -0.23 32.06
C SER A 76 0.31 -0.53 33.40
N GLY A 77 0.51 0.47 34.28
CA GLY A 77 1.04 0.25 35.62
C GLY A 77 0.08 -0.47 36.59
N THR A 78 -1.23 -0.27 36.41
CA THR A 78 -2.25 -0.85 37.30
C THR A 78 -2.73 -2.21 36.81
N PHE A 79 -2.74 -2.41 35.49
CA PHE A 79 -3.35 -3.58 34.84
C PHE A 79 -2.37 -4.41 34.00
N GLY A 80 -1.10 -4.00 33.93
CA GLY A 80 -0.05 -4.71 33.20
C GLY A 80 0.12 -6.13 33.74
N GLY A 81 0.01 -7.11 32.84
CA GLY A 81 0.08 -8.54 33.19
C GLY A 81 -1.18 -9.15 33.81
N ILE A 82 -2.25 -8.37 34.04
CA ILE A 82 -3.56 -8.89 34.50
C ILE A 82 -4.54 -8.97 33.32
N LEU A 83 -4.51 -7.97 32.45
CA LEU A 83 -5.36 -7.91 31.26
C LEU A 83 -4.60 -8.39 30.02
N ASN A 84 -5.32 -9.00 29.07
CA ASN A 84 -4.75 -9.30 27.76
C ASN A 84 -4.43 -7.99 27.03
N GLU A 85 -3.19 -7.82 26.62
CA GLU A 85 -2.73 -6.62 25.94
C GLU A 85 -2.87 -6.78 24.42
N PRO A 86 -3.70 -5.97 23.74
CA PRO A 86 -3.88 -6.08 22.28
C PRO A 86 -2.57 -5.87 21.51
N MET A 87 -1.61 -5.16 22.11
CA MET A 87 -0.26 -4.97 21.55
C MET A 87 0.53 -6.27 21.47
N ALA A 88 0.46 -7.14 22.48
CA ALA A 88 1.17 -8.42 22.47
C ALA A 88 0.61 -9.35 21.39
N ASP A 89 -0.72 -9.43 21.29
CA ASP A 89 -1.43 -10.20 20.28
C ASP A 89 -1.14 -9.70 18.87
N LEU A 90 -1.14 -8.38 18.67
CA LEU A 90 -0.80 -7.77 17.39
C LEU A 90 0.65 -8.11 16.98
N VAL A 91 1.62 -7.98 17.87
CA VAL A 91 3.02 -8.33 17.58
C VAL A 91 3.16 -9.80 17.21
N ALA A 92 2.46 -10.70 17.92
CA ALA A 92 2.46 -12.13 17.61
C ALA A 92 1.85 -12.42 16.22
N LEU A 93 0.72 -11.78 15.89
CA LEU A 93 0.07 -11.92 14.58
C LEU A 93 0.97 -11.45 13.45
N LEU A 94 1.60 -10.28 13.58
CA LEU A 94 2.51 -9.74 12.58
C LEU A 94 3.75 -10.62 12.40
N GLY A 95 4.32 -11.13 13.49
CA GLY A 95 5.43 -12.07 13.45
C GLY A 95 5.08 -13.35 12.68
N ASN A 96 3.90 -13.92 12.94
CA ASN A 96 3.43 -15.13 12.27
C ASN A 96 3.17 -14.92 10.77
N VAL A 97 2.58 -13.79 10.38
CA VAL A 97 2.35 -13.46 8.97
C VAL A 97 3.68 -13.36 8.21
N LEU A 98 4.66 -12.66 8.77
CA LEU A 98 5.99 -12.53 8.17
C LEU A 98 6.71 -13.89 8.06
N LEU A 99 6.69 -14.70 9.11
CA LEU A 99 7.31 -16.03 9.11
C LEU A 99 6.63 -16.98 8.11
N HIS A 100 5.30 -16.97 8.04
CA HIS A 100 4.58 -17.81 7.11
C HIS A 100 4.89 -17.43 5.66
N LEU A 101 4.86 -16.14 5.33
CA LEU A 101 5.13 -15.67 3.97
C LEU A 101 6.57 -15.89 3.53
N THR A 102 7.54 -15.77 4.46
CA THR A 102 8.95 -16.09 4.18
C THR A 102 9.20 -17.59 4.03
N SER A 103 8.44 -18.44 4.72
CA SER A 103 8.53 -19.91 4.56
C SER A 103 7.98 -20.41 3.22
N GLN A 104 6.92 -19.76 2.71
CA GLN A 104 6.27 -20.09 1.42
C GLN A 104 7.13 -19.69 0.21
N THR A 105 8.08 -18.75 0.37
CA THR A 105 9.00 -18.33 -0.71
C THR A 105 10.08 -19.34 -1.10
N SER A 106 10.11 -20.52 -0.47
CA SER A 106 11.06 -21.60 -0.80
C SER A 106 10.82 -22.26 -2.16
N GLY A 107 9.64 -22.07 -2.78
CA GLY A 107 9.25 -22.81 -3.98
C GLY A 107 8.45 -22.05 -5.04
N ASN A 108 7.89 -20.87 -4.76
CA ASN A 108 7.13 -20.09 -5.73
C ASN A 108 7.57 -18.62 -5.74
N LEU A 109 7.75 -18.08 -6.96
CA LEU A 109 8.33 -16.78 -7.29
C LEU A 109 7.46 -15.56 -6.92
N LEU A 110 6.50 -15.71 -6.00
CA LEU A 110 5.66 -14.62 -5.53
C LEU A 110 6.31 -13.98 -4.30
N ARG A 111 7.21 -13.03 -4.57
CA ARG A 111 7.68 -12.09 -3.53
C ARG A 111 6.56 -11.10 -3.23
N TYR A 112 5.80 -11.35 -2.16
CA TYR A 112 4.87 -10.36 -1.61
C TYR A 112 5.68 -9.16 -1.12
N SER A 113 5.40 -7.99 -1.68
CA SER A 113 5.98 -6.72 -1.24
C SER A 113 4.96 -6.03 -0.35
N PHE A 114 5.27 -5.90 0.93
CA PHE A 114 4.51 -5.07 1.86
C PHE A 114 5.02 -3.64 1.72
N SER A 115 4.21 -2.74 1.19
CA SER A 115 4.59 -1.32 1.16
C SER A 115 4.24 -0.60 2.45
N ARG A 116 3.22 -1.05 3.19
CA ARG A 116 2.76 -0.39 4.42
C ARG A 116 1.93 -1.31 5.30
N LEU A 117 2.26 -1.36 6.58
CA LEU A 117 1.42 -1.92 7.63
C LEU A 117 0.89 -0.74 8.46
N SER A 118 -0.43 -0.56 8.49
CA SER A 118 -1.06 0.42 9.37
C SER A 118 -1.51 -0.30 10.64
N VAL A 119 -0.99 0.16 11.78
CA VAL A 119 -1.43 -0.26 13.11
C VAL A 119 -2.23 0.90 13.68
N SER A 120 -3.55 0.75 13.72
CA SER A 120 -4.43 1.70 14.39
C SER A 120 -4.75 1.18 15.79
N LEU A 121 -4.12 1.76 16.80
CA LEU A 121 -4.65 1.80 18.16
C LEU A 121 -5.65 2.95 18.15
N LEU A 122 -6.95 2.68 18.22
CA LEU A 122 -7.96 3.73 18.26
C LEU A 122 -7.77 4.59 19.52
N PRO A 123 -7.43 5.89 19.43
CA PRO A 123 -7.61 6.80 20.54
C PRO A 123 -9.04 7.35 20.48
N TRP A 124 -9.65 7.47 21.64
CA TRP A 124 -10.93 8.12 21.87
C TRP A 124 -10.93 9.57 21.34
N PHE A 125 -11.66 9.83 20.26
CA PHE A 125 -12.21 11.16 19.97
C PHE A 125 -13.70 11.13 20.30
N PRO A 126 -14.16 11.71 21.42
CA PRO A 126 -15.52 12.16 21.51
C PRO A 126 -15.56 13.52 20.78
N SER A 127 -16.39 13.61 19.76
CA SER A 127 -16.96 14.90 19.39
C SER A 127 -17.63 15.50 20.64
N GLN A 128 -17.02 16.53 21.21
CA GLN A 128 -17.74 17.46 22.07
C GLN A 128 -18.22 18.61 21.17
N HIS A 129 -19.50 18.94 21.32
CA HIS A 129 -20.20 20.05 20.71
C HIS A 129 -19.50 21.40 20.91
#